data_AF-A0A4Q7E4C4-F1
#
_entry.id   AF-A0A4Q7E4C4-F1
#
_cell.length_a   1.000
_cell.length_b   1.000
_cell.length_c   1.000
_cell.angle_alpha   90.00
_cell.angle_beta   90.00
_cell.angle_gamma   90.00
#
_symmetry.space_group_name_H-M   'P 1'
#
loop_
_entity.id
_entity.type
_entity.pdbx_description
1 polymer ?
#
loop_
_entity_poly.entity_id
_entity_poly.type
_entity_poly.pdbx_seq_one_letter_code
_entity_poly.pdbx_strand_id
1 'polypeptide(L)'
;MPAFLLPIITGAASMMRFPALIAFFAGLFGQVIAFFAKYLTTKVAMQLTIVTAVSGLTLAVFAAIKALILAISVVAPEGLIHGASLVIPDNAAVCLSSIVSAHAVRYVWVWKVYFIESFAQGR
;
A
#
# COMPACT_ATOMS: atom_id res chain seq x y z
N MET A 1 -37.57 -9.16 -24.70
CA MET A 1 -37.83 -9.04 -23.25
C MET A 1 -36.58 -9.32 -22.37
N PRO A 2 -35.37 -8.78 -22.64
CA PRO A 2 -34.19 -9.04 -21.80
C PRO A 2 -33.94 -7.96 -20.71
N ALA A 3 -34.72 -6.89 -20.67
CA ALA A 3 -34.45 -5.72 -19.82
C ALA A 3 -34.63 -5.95 -18.30
N PHE A 4 -35.38 -6.99 -17.90
CA PHE A 4 -35.70 -7.26 -16.49
C PHE A 4 -34.60 -8.03 -15.75
N LEU A 5 -33.68 -8.69 -16.46
CA LEU A 5 -32.58 -9.47 -15.87
C LEU A 5 -31.30 -8.64 -15.68
N LEU A 6 -31.15 -7.54 -16.41
CA LEU A 6 -30.01 -6.61 -16.26
C LEU A 6 -29.80 -6.13 -14.81
N PRO A 7 -30.82 -5.65 -14.06
CA PRO A 7 -30.61 -5.19 -12.68
C PRO A 7 -30.20 -6.32 -11.72
N ILE A 8 -30.65 -7.56 -11.95
CA ILE A 8 -30.29 -8.73 -11.12
C ILE A 8 -28.87 -9.19 -11.44
N ILE A 9 -28.48 -9.23 -12.71
CA ILE A 9 -27.13 -9.58 -13.14
C ILE A 9 -26.13 -8.50 -12.69
N THR A 10 -26.48 -7.22 -12.78
CA THR A 10 -25.64 -6.13 -12.23
C THR A 10 -25.59 -6.15 -10.70
N GLY A 11 -26.68 -6.52 -10.02
CA GLY A 11 -26.71 -6.68 -8.56
C GLY A 11 -25.84 -7.84 -8.09
N ALA A 12 -25.93 -8.99 -8.75
CA ALA A 12 -25.09 -10.16 -8.50
C ALA A 12 -23.61 -9.89 -8.84
N ALA A 13 -23.33 -9.21 -9.95
CA ALA A 13 -21.98 -8.81 -10.31
C ALA A 13 -21.37 -7.84 -9.29
N SER A 14 -22.17 -6.92 -8.72
CA SER A 14 -21.71 -6.01 -7.67
C SER A 14 -21.42 -6.74 -6.36
N MET A 15 -22.22 -7.74 -6.00
CA MET A 15 -21.97 -8.59 -4.82
C MET A 15 -20.78 -9.53 -4.99
N MET A 16 -20.54 -10.09 -6.18
CA MET A 16 -19.42 -11.00 -6.44
C MET A 16 -18.04 -10.32 -6.40
N ARG A 17 -17.99 -8.99 -6.54
CA ARG A 17 -16.73 -8.23 -6.46
C ARG A 17 -16.09 -8.30 -5.08
N PHE A 18 -16.89 -8.37 -4.01
CA PHE A 18 -16.36 -8.43 -2.64
C PHE A 18 -15.70 -9.78 -2.32
N PRO A 19 -16.36 -10.94 -2.56
CA PRO A 19 -15.75 -12.25 -2.40
C PRO A 19 -14.57 -12.49 -3.35
N ALA A 20 -14.63 -12.02 -4.60
CA ALA A 20 -13.53 -12.14 -5.54
C ALA A 20 -12.30 -11.34 -5.09
N LEU A 21 -12.50 -10.16 -4.49
CA LEU A 21 -11.43 -9.36 -3.95
C LEU A 21 -10.80 -10.00 -2.70
N ILE A 22 -11.63 -10.57 -1.81
CA ILE A 22 -11.14 -11.34 -0.65
C ILE A 22 -10.33 -12.56 -1.11
N ALA A 23 -10.81 -13.30 -2.11
CA ALA A 23 -10.10 -14.45 -2.66
C ALA A 23 -8.78 -14.05 -3.36
N PHE A 24 -8.78 -12.93 -4.07
CA PHE A 24 -7.58 -12.37 -4.68
C PHE A 24 -6.53 -12.00 -3.62
N PHE A 25 -6.94 -11.27 -2.57
CA PHE A 25 -6.04 -10.94 -1.47
C PHE A 25 -5.57 -12.20 -0.74
N ALA A 26 -6.47 -13.10 -0.37
CA ALA A 26 -6.12 -14.36 0.29
C ALA A 26 -5.11 -15.19 -0.54
N GLY A 27 -5.29 -15.25 -1.86
CA GLY A 27 -4.34 -15.89 -2.78
C GLY A 27 -2.99 -15.17 -2.84
N LEU A 28 -2.99 -13.84 -2.91
CA LEU A 28 -1.78 -13.03 -2.95
C LEU A 28 -0.96 -13.18 -1.66
N PHE A 29 -1.60 -13.04 -0.50
CA PHE A 29 -0.97 -13.26 0.81
C PHE A 29 -0.49 -14.71 0.96
N GLY A 30 -1.29 -15.69 0.53
CA GLY A 30 -0.91 -17.10 0.58
C GLY A 30 0.37 -17.40 -0.22
N GLN A 31 0.52 -16.81 -1.41
CA GLN A 31 1.72 -16.99 -2.23
C GLN A 31 2.95 -16.30 -1.63
N VAL A 32 2.79 -15.11 -1.05
CA VAL A 32 3.90 -14.42 -0.36
C VAL A 32 4.36 -15.22 0.85
N ILE A 33 3.43 -15.75 1.66
CA ILE A 33 3.77 -16.62 2.80
C ILE A 33 4.47 -17.89 2.32
N ALA A 34 3.97 -18.54 1.27
CA ALA A 34 4.58 -19.76 0.72
C ALA A 34 6.00 -19.51 0.21
N PHE A 35 6.25 -18.34 -0.40
CA PHE A 35 7.58 -17.93 -0.82
C PHE A 35 8.54 -17.76 0.36
N PHE A 36 8.13 -17.04 1.41
CA PHE A 36 8.98 -16.84 2.59
C PHE A 36 9.14 -18.10 3.45
N ALA A 37 8.11 -18.94 3.55
CA ALA A 37 8.17 -20.20 4.29
C ALA A 37 9.14 -21.23 3.69
N LYS A 38 9.42 -21.13 2.38
CA LYS A 38 10.40 -21.99 1.70
C LYS A 38 11.86 -21.69 2.10
N TYR A 39 12.15 -20.45 2.52
CA TYR A 39 13.52 -19.98 2.73
C TYR A 39 13.83 -19.50 4.17
N LEU A 40 12.82 -19.31 5.02
CA LEU A 40 12.97 -18.75 6.37
C LEU A 40 12.18 -19.51 7.44
N THR A 41 12.61 -19.38 8.69
CA THR A 41 11.90 -19.94 9.85
C THR A 41 10.51 -19.31 9.99
N THR A 42 9.51 -20.08 10.44
CA THR A 42 8.09 -19.72 10.42
C THR A 42 7.78 -18.37 11.11
N LYS A 43 8.54 -18.02 12.16
CA LYS A 43 8.36 -16.74 12.89
C LYS A 43 8.88 -15.54 12.11
N VAL A 44 10.01 -15.68 11.42
CA VAL A 44 10.60 -14.61 10.61
C VAL A 44 9.82 -14.45 9.30
N ALA A 45 9.37 -15.56 8.70
CA ALA A 45 8.55 -15.58 7.50
C ALA A 45 7.22 -14.83 7.69
N MET A 46 6.51 -15.04 8.81
CA MET A 46 5.27 -14.31 9.10
C MET A 46 5.48 -12.80 9.23
N GLN A 47 6.50 -12.37 9.99
CA GLN A 47 6.79 -10.94 10.17
C GLN A 47 7.16 -10.26 8.85
N LEU A 48 8.01 -10.91 8.03
CA LEU A 48 8.38 -10.38 6.72
C LEU A 48 7.20 -10.34 5.75
N THR A 49 6.31 -11.32 5.78
CA THR A 49 5.12 -11.33 4.93
C THR A 49 4.20 -10.15 5.26
N ILE A 50 3.99 -9.86 6.56
CA ILE A 50 3.17 -8.71 6.98
C ILE A 50 3.80 -7.41 6.48
N VAL A 51 5.11 -7.23 6.67
CA VAL A 51 5.83 -6.01 6.23
C VAL A 51 5.78 -5.85 4.71
N THR A 52 6.06 -6.92 3.96
CA THR A 52 6.03 -6.90 2.49
C THR A 52 4.63 -6.65 1.95
N ALA A 53 3.60 -7.21 2.57
CA ALA A 53 2.25 -6.98 2.09
C ALA A 53 1.73 -5.56 2.41
N VAL A 54 2.01 -5.03 3.60
CA VAL A 54 1.64 -3.63 3.95
C VAL A 54 2.39 -2.64 3.06
N SER A 55 3.69 -2.82 2.87
CA SER A 55 4.49 -1.95 1.99
C SER A 55 4.07 -2.10 0.53
N GLY A 56 3.85 -3.31 0.05
CA GLY A 56 3.36 -3.59 -1.31
C GLY A 56 2.00 -2.96 -1.58
N LEU A 57 1.07 -3.04 -0.64
CA LEU A 57 -0.26 -2.44 -0.77
C LEU A 57 -0.18 -0.91 -0.77
N THR A 58 0.69 -0.33 0.05
CA THR A 58 0.93 1.11 0.10
C THR A 58 1.52 1.63 -1.21
N LEU A 59 2.50 0.92 -1.78
CA LEU A 59 3.08 1.23 -3.09
C LEU A 59 2.05 1.11 -4.22
N ALA A 60 1.20 0.10 -4.18
CA ALA A 60 0.13 -0.10 -5.16
C ALA A 60 -0.88 1.07 -5.13
N VAL A 61 -1.30 1.50 -3.94
CA VAL A 61 -2.19 2.66 -3.79
C VAL A 61 -1.53 3.94 -4.29
N PHE A 62 -0.25 4.16 -3.97
CA PHE A 62 0.50 5.33 -4.45
C PHE A 62 0.59 5.35 -5.98
N ALA A 63 0.92 4.21 -6.60
CA ALA A 63 0.96 4.08 -8.05
C ALA A 63 -0.41 4.33 -8.69
N ALA A 64 -1.49 3.84 -8.08
CA ALA A 64 -2.85 4.06 -8.55
C ALA A 64 -3.24 5.55 -8.50
N ILE A 65 -2.90 6.26 -7.42
CA ILE A 65 -3.15 7.70 -7.30
C ILE A 65 -2.37 8.47 -8.37
N LYS A 66 -1.09 8.13 -8.58
CA LYS A 66 -0.27 8.76 -9.63
C LYS A 66 -0.83 8.49 -11.03
N ALA A 67 -1.30 7.28 -11.30
CA ALA A 67 -1.94 6.94 -12.57
C ALA A 67 -3.25 7.72 -12.79
N LEU A 68 -4.06 7.94 -11.75
CA LEU A 68 -5.27 8.76 -11.83
C LEU A 68 -4.96 10.23 -12.10
N ILE A 69 -3.93 10.79 -11.45
CA ILE A 69 -3.49 12.17 -11.71
C ILE A 69 -3.02 12.32 -13.15
N LEU A 70 -2.27 11.34 -13.67
CA LEU A 70 -1.84 11.33 -15.08
C LEU A 70 -3.04 11.21 -16.03
N ALA A 71 -4.02 10.38 -15.73
CA ALA A 71 -5.23 10.28 -16.55
C ALA A 71 -6.02 11.60 -16.59
N ILE A 72 -6.10 12.32 -15.47
CA ILE A 72 -6.75 13.64 -15.39
C ILE A 72 -5.94 14.69 -16.17
N SER A 73 -4.60 14.60 -16.17
CA SER A 73 -3.73 15.52 -16.92
C SER A 73 -3.91 15.44 -18.44
N VAL A 74 -4.46 14.34 -18.97
CA VAL A 74 -4.79 14.22 -20.41
C VAL A 74 -6.03 15.02 -20.79
N VAL A 75 -6.93 15.27 -19.83
CA VAL A 75 -8.24 15.94 -20.06
C VAL A 75 -8.25 17.38 -19.54
N ALA A 76 -7.30 17.74 -18.65
CA ALA A 76 -7.26 19.05 -18.02
C ALA A 76 -6.68 20.15 -18.95
N PRO A 77 -7.16 21.41 -18.86
CA PRO A 77 -6.59 22.55 -19.57
C PRO A 77 -5.13 22.81 -19.17
N GLU A 78 -4.27 23.12 -20.15
CA GLU A 78 -2.82 23.30 -19.98
C GLU A 78 -2.41 24.29 -18.88
N GLY A 79 -3.17 25.37 -18.68
CA GLY A 79 -2.92 26.37 -17.64
C GLY A 79 -3.04 25.82 -16.21
N LEU A 80 -3.89 24.82 -15.99
CA LEU A 80 -4.08 24.17 -14.69
C LEU A 80 -2.92 23.23 -14.35
N ILE A 81 -2.34 22.59 -15.36
CA ILE A 81 -1.19 21.68 -15.20
C ILE A 81 0.08 22.49 -14.93
N HIS A 82 0.29 23.59 -15.67
CA HIS A 82 1.43 24.48 -15.43
C HIS A 82 1.33 25.19 -14.07
N GLY A 83 0.12 25.62 -13.66
CA GLY A 83 -0.11 26.18 -12.32
C GLY A 83 0.12 25.17 -11.19
N ALA A 84 -0.28 23.91 -11.36
CA ALA A 84 -0.05 22.86 -10.37
C ALA A 84 1.45 22.51 -10.23
N SER A 85 2.19 22.51 -11.34
CA SER A 85 3.64 22.24 -11.36
C SER A 85 4.45 23.32 -10.62
N LEU A 86 3.97 24.56 -10.57
CA LEU A 86 4.59 25.66 -9.81
C LEU A 86 4.49 25.49 -8.29
N VAL A 87 3.46 24.80 -7.79
CA VAL A 87 3.21 24.63 -6.35
C VAL A 87 3.73 23.28 -5.84
N ILE A 88 3.57 22.23 -6.64
CA ILE A 88 3.92 20.86 -6.25
C ILE A 88 4.96 20.33 -7.25
N PRO A 89 6.24 20.25 -6.87
CA PRO A 89 7.24 19.67 -7.74
C PRO A 89 7.03 18.15 -7.86
N ASP A 90 7.40 17.57 -9.00
CA ASP A 90 7.16 16.15 -9.27
C ASP A 90 7.83 15.21 -8.26
N ASN A 91 8.92 15.66 -7.63
CA ASN A 91 9.66 14.93 -6.61
C ASN A 91 9.10 15.12 -5.18
N ALA A 92 8.08 15.95 -4.97
CA ALA A 92 7.55 16.25 -3.64
C ALA A 92 7.17 14.98 -2.85
N ALA A 93 6.57 14.00 -3.52
CA ALA A 93 6.21 12.74 -2.90
C ALA A 93 7.42 11.93 -2.41
N VAL A 94 8.53 11.96 -3.16
CA VAL A 94 9.78 11.26 -2.80
C VAL A 94 10.51 12.01 -1.68
N CYS A 95 10.48 13.34 -1.70
CA CYS A 95 11.04 14.17 -0.64
C CYS A 95 10.28 14.00 0.68
N LEU A 96 8.95 13.98 0.64
CA LEU A 96 8.14 13.75 1.85
C LEU A 96 8.32 12.33 2.38
N SER A 97 8.37 11.32 1.51
CA SER A 97 8.59 9.94 1.94
C SER A 97 9.97 9.76 2.58
N SER A 98 11.02 10.38 2.06
CA SER A 98 12.36 10.30 2.64
C SER A 98 12.44 10.95 4.02
N ILE A 99 11.80 12.11 4.21
CA ILE A 99 11.70 12.77 5.53
C ILE A 99 10.97 11.85 6.51
N VAL A 100 9.79 11.33 6.14
CA VAL A 100 9.02 10.43 7.01
C VAL A 100 9.80 9.15 7.34
N SER A 101 10.51 8.58 6.36
CA SER A 101 11.38 7.42 6.58
C SER A 101 12.52 7.73 7.57
N ALA A 102 13.15 8.89 7.47
CA ALA A 102 14.19 9.30 8.42
C ALA A 102 13.65 9.41 9.86
N HIS A 103 12.46 9.98 10.03
CA HIS A 103 11.79 10.05 11.34
C HIS A 103 11.41 8.67 11.88
N ALA A 104 10.93 7.76 11.02
CA ALA A 104 10.60 6.40 11.42
C ALA A 104 11.85 5.63 11.89
N VAL A 105 12.98 5.75 11.18
CA VAL A 105 14.25 5.12 11.57
C VAL A 105 14.72 5.66 12.92
N ARG A 106 14.67 6.98 13.13
CA ARG A 106 15.00 7.60 14.42
C ARG A 106 14.14 7.04 15.56
N TYR A 107 12.82 6.93 15.34
CA TYR A 107 11.90 6.41 16.35
C TYR A 107 12.25 4.96 16.74
N VAL A 108 12.49 4.10 15.74
CA VAL A 108 12.88 2.70 15.97
C VAL A 108 14.20 2.61 16.74
N TRP A 109 15.17 3.49 16.43
CA TRP A 109 16.44 3.53 17.14
C TRP A 109 16.27 3.90 18.62
N VAL A 110 15.53 4.98 18.92
CA VAL A 110 15.25 5.39 20.30
C VAL A 110 14.54 4.28 21.08
N TRP A 111 13.57 3.62 20.44
CA TRP A 111 12.87 2.49 21.02
C TRP A 111 13.80 1.32 21.38
N LYS A 112 14.75 0.98 20.49
CA LYS A 112 15.74 -0.07 20.76
C LYS A 112 16.67 0.29 21.92
N VAL A 113 17.15 1.52 21.96
CA VAL A 113 18.01 2.01 23.06
C VAL A 113 17.26 1.95 24.39
N TYR A 114 16.02 2.45 24.45
CA TYR A 114 15.18 2.39 25.64
C TYR A 114 14.98 0.96 26.15
N PHE A 115 14.74 0.00 25.24
CA PHE A 115 14.61 -1.42 25.60
C PHE A 115 15.90 -2.00 26.18
N ILE A 116 17.06 -1.66 25.62
CA ILE A 116 18.36 -2.11 26.15
C ILE A 116 18.59 -1.56 27.55
N GLU A 117 18.29 -0.27 27.75
CA GLU A 117 18.40 0.40 29.05
C GLU A 117 17.46 -0.20 30.10
N SER A 118 16.21 -0.52 29.73
CA SER A 118 15.26 -1.14 30.67
C SER A 118 15.74 -2.53 31.14
N PHE A 119 16.24 -3.36 30.22
CA PHE A 119 16.80 -4.67 30.57
C PHE A 119 18.07 -4.54 31.43
N ALA A 120 18.94 -3.56 31.15
CA ALA A 120 20.14 -3.33 31.93
C ALA A 120 19.83 -2.85 33.37
N GLN A 121 18.74 -2.11 33.56
CA GLN A 121 18.29 -1.64 34.88
C GLN A 121 17.47 -2.68 35.66
N GLY A 122 17.22 -3.87 35.10
CA GLY A 122 16.50 -4.95 35.77
C GLY A 122 15.02 -4.64 36.05
N ARG A 123 14.39 -3.78 35.23
CA ARG A 123 12.96 -3.45 35.30
C ARG A 123 12.19 -4.06 34.13
#